data_AF-A0A421NUG1-F1
#
_entry.id   AF-A0A421NUG1-F1
#
_cell.length_a   1.000
_cell.length_b   1.000
_cell.length_c   1.000
_cell.angle_alpha   90.00
_cell.angle_beta   90.00
_cell.angle_gamma   90.00
#
_symmetry.space_group_name_H-M   'P 1'
#
loop_
_entity.id
_entity.type
_entity.pdbx_description
1 polymer ?
#
loop_
_entity_poly.entity_id
_entity_poly.type
_entity_poly.pdbx_seq_one_letter_code
_entity_poly.pdbx_strand_id
1 'polypeptide(L)' 'MPIVIKKQCQNGNLYIHYSNGKIKTIKKDGTIRWRTKKIKFKTPKRLFN' A
#
# COMPACT_ATOMS: atom_id res chain seq x y z
N MET A 1 10.95 6.58 -4.18
CA MET A 1 9.86 5.59 -4.41
C MET A 1 8.75 6.28 -5.18
N PRO A 2 8.41 5.83 -6.40
CA PRO A 2 7.36 6.50 -7.17
C PRO A 2 5.99 6.26 -6.54
N ILE A 3 5.18 7.32 -6.53
CA ILE A 3 3.79 7.31 -6.06
C ILE A 3 2.94 6.83 -7.23
N VAL A 4 2.13 5.80 -6.98
CA VAL A 4 1.20 5.24 -7.97
C VAL A 4 -0.17 5.87 -7.82
N ILE A 5 -0.63 6.04 -6.57
CA ILE A 5 -1.97 6.57 -6.28
C ILE A 5 -1.87 7.53 -5.11
N LYS A 6 -2.48 8.71 -5.25
CA LYS A 6 -2.72 9.67 -4.17
C LYS A 6 -4.22 9.96 -4.12
N LYS A 7 -4.87 9.61 -3.01
CA LYS A 7 -6.31 9.81 -2.84
C LYS A 7 -6.61 10.44 -1.49
N GLN A 8 -7.28 11.58 -1.51
CA GLN A 8 -7.86 12.20 -0.32
C GLN A 8 -9.31 11.74 -0.19
N CYS A 9 -9.68 11.23 0.97
CA CYS A 9 -11.03 10.79 1.27
C CYS A 9 -11.82 11.88 2.00
N GLN A 10 -13.16 11.85 1.93
CA GLN A 10 -14.04 12.82 2.58
C GLN A 10 -13.86 12.90 4.11
N ASN A 11 -13.37 11.83 4.74
CA ASN A 11 -13.00 11.82 6.15
C ASN A 11 -11.73 12.63 6.49
N GLY A 12 -11.08 13.25 5.49
CA GLY A 12 -9.85 14.04 5.65
C GLY A 12 -8.57 13.22 5.66
N ASN A 13 -8.65 11.89 5.51
CA ASN A 13 -7.46 11.05 5.43
C ASN A 13 -6.91 11.02 4.00
N LEU A 14 -5.59 11.13 3.88
CA LEU A 14 -4.85 11.04 2.64
C LEU A 14 -4.16 9.67 2.54
N TYR A 15 -4.47 8.93 1.49
CA TYR A 15 -3.87 7.62 1.19
C TYR A 15 -2.92 7.75 0.01
N ILE A 16 -1.71 7.22 0.19
CA ILE A 16 -0.64 7.24 -0.80
C ILE A 16 -0.17 5.79 -1.02
N HIS A 17 -0.28 5.30 -2.24
CA HIS A 17 0.20 3.99 -2.66
C HIS A 17 1.50 4.15 -3.45
N TYR A 18 2.53 3.40 -3.08
CA TYR A 18 3.81 3.35 -3.77
C TYR A 18 3.95 2.10 -4.63
N SER A 19 4.79 2.15 -5.66
CA SER A 19 4.98 1.03 -6.60
C SER A 19 5.52 -0.25 -5.96
N ASN A 20 6.17 -0.14 -4.80
CA ASN A 20 6.71 -1.27 -4.04
C ASN A 20 5.67 -1.94 -3.12
N GLY A 21 4.38 -1.62 -3.27
CA GLY A 21 3.30 -2.18 -2.45
C GLY A 21 3.21 -1.62 -1.03
N LYS A 22 3.98 -0.57 -0.71
CA LYS A 22 3.79 0.20 0.52
C LYS A 22 2.64 1.18 0.37
N ILE A 23 1.93 1.39 1.45
CA ILE A 23 0.80 2.33 1.58
C ILE A 23 1.11 3.23 2.77
N LYS A 24 1.10 4.55 2.54
CA LYS A 24 1.18 5.58 3.58
C LYS A 24 -0.20 6.20 3.74
N THR A 25 -0.67 6.27 4.97
CA THR A 25 -1.90 6.99 5.34
C THR A 25 -1.49 8.18 6.19
N ILE A 26 -1.90 9.37 5.79
CA ILE A 26 -1.83 10.58 6.62
C ILE A 26 -3.25 10.85 7.07
N LYS A 27 -3.48 10.71 8.37
CA LYS A 27 -4.79 10.98 8.95
C LYS A 27 -5.04 12.48 9.06
N LYS A 28 -6.31 12.87 9.23
CA LYS A 28 -6.72 14.25 9.49
C LYS A 28 -6.06 14.86 10.73
N ASP A 29 -5.77 14.05 11.74
CA ASP A 29 -5.08 14.44 12.98
C ASP A 29 -3.55 14.65 12.79
N GLY A 30 -3.04 14.49 11.56
CA GLY A 30 -1.62 14.58 11.24
C GLY A 30 -0.84 13.27 11.45
N THR A 31 -1.45 12.25 12.06
CA THR A 31 -0.77 10.98 12.33
C THR A 31 -0.49 10.23 11.03
N ILE A 32 0.73 9.69 10.91
CA ILE A 32 1.16 8.91 9.76
C ILE A 32 1.12 7.41 10.11
N ARG A 33 0.46 6.59 9.29
CA ARG A 33 0.49 5.13 9.38
C ARG A 33 1.08 4.52 8.11
N TRP A 34 2.00 3.59 8.30
CA TRP A 34 2.56 2.77 7.23
C TRP A 34 1.94 1.39 7.23
N ARG A 35 1.60 0.89 6.04
CA ARG A 35 1.22 -0.50 5.81
C ARG A 35 1.97 -1.02 4.60
N THR A 36 2.47 -2.23 4.69
CA THR A 36 3.00 -2.94 3.53
C THR A 36 1.96 -3.98 3.16
N LYS A 37 1.47 -3.96 1.92
CA LYS A 37 0.66 -5.08 1.44
C LYS A 37 1.59 -6.28 1.37
N LYS A 38 1.42 -7.29 2.24
CA LYS A 38 2.08 -8.58 2.06
C LYS A 38 1.52 -9.18 0.77
N ILE A 39 2.23 -8.98 -0.33
CA ILE A 39 1.97 -9.71 -1.56
C ILE A 39 2.44 -11.14 -1.25
N LYS A 40 1.50 -12.02 -0.88
CA LYS A 40 1.78 -13.45 -0.87
C LYS A 40 2.04 -13.82 -2.33
N PHE A 41 3.30 -13.89 -2.73
CA PHE A 41 3.65 -14.62 -3.95
C PHE A 41 3.10 -16.03 -3.74
N LYS A 42 2.06 -16.41 -4.49
CA LYS A 42 1.72 -17.82 -4.60
C LYS A 42 2.96 -18.43 -5.23
N THR A 43 3.76 -19.14 -4.42
CA THR A 43 4.87 -19.93 -4.94
C THR A 43 4.30 -20.76 -6.08
N PRO A 44 4.83 -20.67 -7.31
CA PRO A 44 4.37 -21.55 -8.37
C PRO A 44 4.59 -22.97 -7.83
N LYS A 45 3.52 -23.77 -7.74
CA LYS A 45 3.64 -25.21 -7.50
C LYS A 45 4.54 -25.71 -8.63
N ARG A 46 5.79 -26.04 -8.33
CA ARG A 46 6.63 -26.77 -9.28
C ARG A 46 5.94 -28.12 -9.49
N LEU A 47 5.21 -28.23 -10.60
CA LEU A 47 4.89 -29.54 -11.19
C LEU A 47 6.21 -30.07 -11.74
N PHE A 48 6.99 -30.73 -10.87
CA PHE A 48 7.97 -31.69 -11.36
C PHE A 48 7.17 -32.95 -11.68
N ASN A 49 7.23 -33.29 -12.97
CA ASN A 49 6.68 -34.50 -13.58
C ASN A 49 7.66 -35.65 -13.38
#